data_AF-A0A7L6BBN3-F1
#
_entry.id   AF-A0A7L6BBN3-F1
#
_cell.length_a   1.000
_cell.length_b   1.000
_cell.length_c   1.000
_cell.angle_alpha   90.00
_cell.angle_beta   90.00
_cell.angle_gamma   90.00
#
_symmetry.space_group_name_H-M   'P 1'
#
loop_
_entity.id
_entity.type
_entity.pdbx_description
1 polymer ?
#
loop_
_entity_poly.entity_id
_entity_poly.type
_entity_poly.pdbx_seq_one_letter_code
_entity_poly.pdbx_strand_id
1 'polypeptide(L)'
;MVEYRAVFDAEVVFANGGGLRTDGFRLDVPDPEVTDDELAALLVRHLGLLMVGEVRISNRSVVEEPHKGGRGVATAPTGGGRRLVELSHEITDGMVTLPDLPAPRITDWLSREASRQRYAPGVEFHIARIDMIANTGTYVDTPSHRFAAAPDLAGVPLDRLADLPALVVRVPAGTRAVDRLLLAPYQVAGRAVLLHTGWDAHFGTDAYAAPDAPYLTGDGASWLVDAGAALVGIDSINIDDMTPAAAGERPAHTALLAAGIPIVEHLTGLGALPPTGFRFTAAPPRVAGMGTFPVRAFAVVDARPPSTSVDR
;
A
#
# COMPACT_ATOMS: atom_id res chain seq x y z
N MET A 1 8.06 18.13 -22.54
CA MET A 1 8.84 19.12 -21.77
C MET A 1 10.27 18.89 -22.18
N VAL A 2 11.03 19.94 -22.48
CA VAL A 2 12.43 19.78 -22.89
C VAL A 2 13.19 19.15 -21.73
N GLU A 3 13.73 17.95 -21.93
CA GLU A 3 14.54 17.27 -20.92
C GLU A 3 16.01 17.63 -21.17
N TYR A 4 16.63 18.26 -20.18
CA TYR A 4 18.02 18.68 -20.25
C TYR A 4 18.89 17.67 -19.52
N ARG A 5 19.99 17.27 -20.14
CA ARG A 5 20.98 16.40 -19.52
C ARG A 5 22.34 17.07 -19.57
N ALA A 6 22.93 17.26 -18.40
CA ALA A 6 24.30 17.72 -18.30
C ALA A 6 25.26 16.55 -18.55
N VAL A 7 26.23 16.75 -19.43
CA VAL A 7 27.38 15.87 -19.66
C VAL A 7 28.61 16.60 -19.14
N PHE A 8 29.31 16.02 -18.17
CA PHE A 8 30.42 16.67 -17.48
C PHE A 8 31.39 15.66 -16.88
N ASP A 9 32.60 16.13 -16.62
CA ASP A 9 33.57 15.42 -15.80
C ASP A 9 33.48 15.93 -14.36
N ALA A 10 33.73 15.05 -13.39
CA ALA A 10 33.72 15.43 -11.99
C ALA A 10 34.86 14.77 -11.23
N GLU A 11 35.43 15.51 -10.28
CA GLU A 11 36.36 15.01 -9.28
C GLU A 11 35.77 15.29 -7.89
N VAL A 12 35.54 14.23 -7.13
CA VAL A 12 34.99 14.27 -5.78
C VAL A 12 36.09 13.87 -4.80
N VAL A 13 36.38 14.73 -3.82
CA VAL A 13 37.32 14.45 -2.74
C VAL A 13 36.53 14.21 -1.46
N PHE A 14 36.80 13.09 -0.77
CA PHE A 14 36.11 12.76 0.47
C PHE A 14 36.88 13.28 1.70
N ALA A 15 36.13 13.78 2.69
CA ALA A 15 36.66 14.34 3.93
C ALA A 15 37.39 13.30 4.81
N ASN A 16 37.15 12.00 4.59
CA ASN A 16 37.83 10.89 5.24
C ASN A 16 38.99 10.29 4.40
N GLY A 17 39.36 10.94 3.31
CA GLY A 17 40.44 10.51 2.41
C GLY A 17 39.95 9.67 1.22
N GLY A 18 40.70 9.72 0.12
CA GLY A 18 40.30 9.12 -1.16
C GLY A 18 39.46 10.07 -2.04
N GLY A 19 39.14 9.62 -3.25
CA GLY A 19 38.35 10.40 -4.19
C GLY A 19 37.72 9.55 -5.30
N LEU A 20 36.77 10.15 -6.01
CA LEU A 20 36.07 9.57 -7.15
C LEU A 20 36.23 10.51 -8.35
N ARG A 21 36.61 9.97 -9.51
CA ARG A 21 36.63 10.72 -10.77
C ARG A 21 35.66 10.09 -11.75
N THR A 22 34.91 10.93 -12.46
CA THR A 22 34.02 10.52 -13.54
C THR A 22 34.34 11.30 -14.81
N ASP A 23 34.31 10.63 -15.95
CA ASP A 23 34.54 11.23 -17.27
C ASP A 23 33.27 11.06 -18.14
N GLY A 24 32.77 12.16 -18.70
CA GLY A 24 31.56 12.20 -19.53
C GLY A 24 30.29 11.77 -18.79
N PHE A 25 30.22 12.00 -17.48
CA PHE A 25 29.07 11.62 -16.65
C PHE A 25 27.82 12.37 -17.07
N ARG A 26 26.70 11.65 -17.20
CA ARG A 26 25.46 12.21 -17.71
C ARG A 26 24.38 12.24 -16.63
N LEU A 27 23.93 13.43 -16.25
CA LEU A 27 22.95 13.64 -15.19
C LEU A 27 21.79 14.53 -15.66
N ASP A 28 20.57 14.13 -15.33
CA ASP A 28 19.38 14.91 -15.68
C ASP A 28 19.33 16.19 -14.85
N VAL A 29 19.10 17.32 -15.52
CA VAL A 29 19.09 18.65 -14.90
C VAL A 29 17.78 19.37 -15.20
N PRO A 30 17.26 20.16 -14.25
CA PRO A 30 15.96 20.81 -14.40
C PRO A 30 15.99 22.04 -15.33
N ASP A 31 17.18 22.59 -15.58
CA ASP A 31 17.38 23.84 -16.33
C ASP A 31 18.71 23.76 -17.13
N PRO A 32 18.77 24.25 -18.38
CA PRO A 32 20.00 24.28 -19.17
C PRO A 32 21.10 25.17 -18.59
N GLU A 33 20.75 26.14 -17.74
CA GLU A 33 21.66 27.08 -17.10
C GLU A 33 22.17 26.59 -15.72
N VAL A 34 21.93 25.33 -15.36
CA VAL A 34 22.38 24.70 -14.10
C VAL A 34 23.83 25.03 -13.77
N THR A 35 24.12 25.62 -12.61
CA THR A 35 25.49 26.00 -12.21
C THR A 35 26.34 24.79 -11.83
N ASP A 36 27.66 24.97 -11.76
CA ASP A 36 28.59 23.88 -11.38
C ASP A 36 28.35 23.40 -9.94
N ASP A 37 28.02 24.33 -9.02
CA ASP A 37 27.66 24.01 -7.64
C ASP A 37 26.36 23.19 -7.56
N GLU A 38 25.36 23.54 -8.37
CA GLU A 38 24.12 22.78 -8.47
C GLU A 38 24.36 21.38 -9.06
N LEU A 39 25.22 21.28 -10.08
CA LEU A 39 25.58 20.01 -10.72
C LEU A 39 26.37 19.10 -9.78
N ALA A 40 27.28 19.67 -9.00
CA ALA A 40 27.99 18.99 -7.93
C ALA A 40 27.02 18.41 -6.87
N ALA A 41 26.08 19.22 -6.39
CA ALA A 41 25.07 18.78 -5.43
C ALA A 41 24.16 17.68 -6.00
N LEU A 42 23.79 17.80 -7.28
CA LEU A 42 23.01 16.80 -8.00
C LEU A 42 23.78 15.47 -8.10
N LEU A 43 25.07 15.49 -8.46
CA LEU A 43 25.92 14.31 -8.57
C LEU A 43 26.03 13.56 -7.22
N VAL A 44 26.33 14.29 -6.14
CA VAL A 44 26.46 13.71 -4.79
C VAL A 44 25.17 13.00 -4.38
N ARG A 45 24.03 13.64 -4.61
CA ARG A 45 22.72 13.06 -4.29
C ARG A 45 22.37 11.87 -5.18
N HIS A 46 22.65 11.95 -6.48
CA HIS A 46 22.38 10.89 -7.45
C HIS A 46 23.16 9.60 -7.13
N LEU A 47 24.44 9.73 -6.78
CA LEU A 47 25.32 8.61 -6.44
C LEU A 47 25.23 8.20 -4.96
N GLY A 48 24.48 8.93 -4.13
CA GLY A 48 24.34 8.64 -2.70
C GLY A 48 25.67 8.76 -1.92
N LEU A 49 26.53 9.68 -2.34
CA LEU A 49 27.86 9.85 -1.75
C LEU A 49 27.76 10.52 -0.37
N LEU A 50 28.50 9.99 0.61
CA LEU A 50 28.59 10.53 1.96
C LEU A 50 30.01 11.06 2.22
N MET A 51 30.15 11.97 3.19
CA MET A 51 31.45 12.54 3.60
C MET A 51 32.19 13.27 2.45
N VAL A 52 31.45 13.87 1.51
CA VAL A 52 32.04 14.65 0.42
C VAL A 52 32.59 15.97 0.96
N GLY A 53 33.87 16.24 0.70
CA GLY A 53 34.54 17.48 1.09
C GLY A 53 34.51 18.53 -0.02
N GLU A 54 34.88 18.13 -1.24
CA GLU A 54 34.91 19.02 -2.40
C GLU A 54 34.45 18.26 -3.66
N VAL A 55 33.74 18.95 -4.54
CA VAL A 55 33.39 18.45 -5.88
C VAL A 55 33.81 19.51 -6.89
N ARG A 56 34.61 19.12 -7.88
CA ARG A 56 34.98 19.99 -9.01
C ARG A 56 34.34 19.48 -10.27
N ILE A 57 33.56 20.34 -10.92
CA ILE A 57 32.96 20.09 -12.22
C ILE A 57 33.88 20.64 -13.31
N SER A 58 34.02 19.90 -14.40
CA SER A 58 34.74 20.36 -15.59
C SER A 58 34.13 19.78 -16.86
N ASN A 59 34.49 20.33 -18.03
CA ASN A 59 34.03 19.84 -19.33
C ASN A 59 32.50 19.71 -19.46
N ARG A 60 31.78 20.64 -18.82
CA ARG A 60 30.32 20.69 -18.82
C ARG A 60 29.76 21.09 -20.18
N SER A 61 28.73 20.36 -20.59
CA SER A 61 27.80 20.74 -21.66
C SER A 61 26.40 20.28 -21.28
N VAL A 62 25.35 20.96 -21.73
CA VAL A 62 23.97 20.51 -21.57
C VAL A 62 23.39 20.19 -22.92
N VAL A 63 22.83 18.98 -23.04
CA VAL A 63 22.17 18.50 -24.26
C VAL A 63 20.68 18.34 -24.01
N GLU A 64 19.89 18.66 -25.04
CA GLU A 64 18.46 18.38 -25.10
C GLU A 64 18.27 16.98 -25.73
N GLU A 65 18.06 15.97 -24.90
CA GLU A 65 17.92 14.57 -25.33
C GLU A 65 16.78 13.89 -24.51
N PRO A 66 15.83 13.17 -25.16
CA PRO A 66 14.78 12.45 -24.44
C PRO A 66 15.34 11.21 -23.72
N HIS A 67 15.13 11.08 -22.41
CA HIS A 67 15.72 10.00 -21.62
C HIS A 67 14.81 9.42 -20.52
N LYS A 68 15.00 8.13 -20.20
CA LYS A 68 14.36 7.51 -19.03
C LYS A 68 15.08 7.97 -17.76
N GLY A 69 14.47 8.91 -17.04
CA GLY A 69 15.06 9.64 -15.91
C GLY A 69 15.85 8.80 -14.90
N GLY A 70 16.97 9.36 -14.44
CA GLY A 70 17.85 8.81 -13.43
C GLY A 70 17.30 8.91 -12.00
N ARG A 71 17.71 7.97 -11.14
CA ARG A 71 17.37 7.99 -9.70
C ARG A 71 17.96 9.23 -9.02
N GLY A 72 17.20 9.93 -8.17
CA GLY A 72 17.81 10.78 -7.13
C GLY A 72 17.79 12.30 -7.31
N VAL A 73 17.06 12.86 -8.28
CA VAL A 73 16.78 14.30 -8.30
C VAL A 73 15.29 14.52 -7.99
N ALA A 74 14.97 14.67 -6.71
CA ALA A 74 13.69 15.23 -6.32
C ALA A 74 13.78 16.75 -6.51
N THR A 75 13.07 17.26 -7.52
CA THR A 75 12.70 18.67 -7.58
C THR A 75 11.83 19.02 -6.37
N ALA A 76 11.98 20.24 -5.84
CA ALA A 76 11.16 20.75 -4.74
C ALA A 76 9.66 20.54 -5.02
N PRO A 77 8.82 20.28 -4.00
CA PRO A 77 7.43 19.89 -4.21
C PRO A 77 6.63 21.05 -4.79
N THR A 78 6.50 21.09 -6.11
CA THR A 78 5.45 21.87 -6.78
C THR A 78 4.13 21.15 -6.55
N GLY A 79 3.43 21.49 -5.46
CA GLY A 79 2.02 21.21 -5.19
C GLY A 79 1.41 19.99 -5.90
N GLY A 80 1.98 18.80 -5.73
CA GLY A 80 1.40 17.56 -6.21
C GLY A 80 0.18 17.26 -5.36
N GLY A 81 -1.02 17.30 -5.94
CA GLY A 81 -2.25 17.06 -5.20
C GLY A 81 -2.21 15.70 -4.47
N ARG A 82 -2.58 15.67 -3.20
CA ARG A 82 -2.74 14.41 -2.46
C ARG A 82 -3.93 13.65 -3.04
N ARG A 83 -3.71 12.46 -3.59
CA ARG A 83 -4.78 11.56 -4.06
C ARG A 83 -5.06 10.50 -3.01
N LEU A 84 -6.33 10.35 -2.63
CA LEU A 84 -6.80 9.20 -1.87
C LEU A 84 -7.31 8.12 -2.84
N VAL A 85 -6.89 6.89 -2.62
CA VAL A 85 -7.35 5.71 -3.36
C VAL A 85 -8.14 4.85 -2.37
N GLU A 86 -9.43 4.67 -2.64
CA GLU A 86 -10.30 3.74 -1.89
C GLU A 86 -9.86 2.30 -2.19
N LEU A 87 -9.68 1.50 -1.13
CA LEU A 87 -9.24 0.11 -1.23
C LEU A 87 -10.23 -0.86 -0.58
N SER A 88 -11.46 -0.41 -0.34
CA SER A 88 -12.51 -1.19 0.31
C SER A 88 -13.68 -1.46 -0.64
N HIS A 89 -14.25 -2.65 -0.53
CA HIS A 89 -15.57 -2.91 -1.12
C HIS A 89 -16.66 -2.15 -0.35
N GLU A 90 -17.67 -1.65 -1.06
CA GLU A 90 -18.81 -0.98 -0.45
C GLU A 90 -19.65 -1.99 0.35
N ILE A 91 -20.02 -1.62 1.58
CA ILE A 91 -20.90 -2.43 2.42
C ILE A 91 -22.36 -2.06 2.15
N THR A 92 -23.13 -3.00 1.61
CA THR A 92 -24.54 -2.81 1.24
C THR A 92 -25.43 -3.86 1.90
N ASP A 93 -26.72 -3.53 2.09
CA ASP A 93 -27.71 -4.47 2.62
C ASP A 93 -27.78 -5.74 1.75
N GLY A 94 -27.70 -6.91 2.39
CA GLY A 94 -27.78 -8.18 1.68
C GLY A 94 -26.53 -8.57 0.87
N MET A 95 -25.42 -7.82 0.96
CA MET A 95 -24.18 -8.21 0.26
C MET A 95 -23.66 -9.57 0.76
N VAL A 96 -23.01 -10.32 -0.13
CA VAL A 96 -22.31 -11.55 0.22
C VAL A 96 -20.81 -11.26 0.20
N THR A 97 -20.15 -11.42 1.35
CA THR A 97 -18.68 -11.34 1.47
C THR A 97 -18.07 -12.74 1.43
N LEU A 98 -18.58 -13.63 2.28
CA LEU A 98 -18.26 -15.05 2.32
C LEU A 98 -19.58 -15.83 2.15
N PRO A 99 -19.64 -16.86 1.28
CA PRO A 99 -20.90 -17.55 0.95
C PRO A 99 -21.68 -18.10 2.15
N ASP A 100 -20.98 -18.53 3.20
CA ASP A 100 -21.58 -19.19 4.37
C ASP A 100 -21.85 -18.25 5.55
N LEU A 101 -21.57 -16.94 5.41
CA LEU A 101 -21.81 -15.97 6.46
C LEU A 101 -23.13 -15.20 6.25
N PRO A 102 -23.89 -14.92 7.33
CA PRO A 102 -25.05 -14.03 7.24
C PRO A 102 -24.69 -12.67 6.62
N ALA A 103 -25.46 -12.29 5.60
CA ALA A 103 -25.34 -10.97 4.98
C ALA A 103 -25.68 -9.85 5.98
N PRO A 104 -25.06 -8.67 5.86
CA PRO A 104 -25.42 -7.52 6.69
C PRO A 104 -26.88 -7.12 6.42
N ARG A 105 -27.55 -6.72 7.50
CA ARG A 105 -28.90 -6.15 7.47
C ARG A 105 -28.83 -4.68 7.86
N ILE A 106 -29.07 -3.80 6.90
CA ILE A 106 -29.05 -2.35 7.07
C ILE A 106 -30.49 -1.84 7.04
N THR A 107 -30.94 -1.26 8.14
CA THR A 107 -32.34 -0.85 8.35
C THR A 107 -32.44 0.49 9.05
N ASP A 108 -33.63 1.09 9.04
CA ASP A 108 -33.89 2.30 9.84
C ASP A 108 -34.12 1.93 11.30
N TRP A 109 -33.36 2.54 12.21
CA TRP A 109 -33.76 2.67 13.61
C TRP A 109 -34.74 3.85 13.78
N LEU A 110 -34.50 4.93 13.06
CA LEU A 110 -35.40 6.08 12.93
C LEU A 110 -35.37 6.59 11.50
N SER A 111 -36.48 6.43 10.78
CA SER A 111 -36.64 7.00 9.44
C SER A 111 -36.80 8.53 9.51
N ARG A 112 -36.50 9.22 8.39
CA ARG A 112 -36.71 10.68 8.27
C ARG A 112 -38.16 11.05 8.54
N GLU A 113 -39.10 10.29 7.97
CA GLU A 113 -40.53 10.48 8.17
C GLU A 113 -40.93 10.33 9.64
N ALA A 114 -40.52 9.25 10.30
CA ALA A 114 -40.82 9.01 11.71
C ALA A 114 -40.15 10.05 12.62
N SER A 115 -39.00 10.61 12.22
CA SER A 115 -38.34 11.67 12.98
C SER A 115 -39.15 12.97 13.04
N ARG A 116 -39.94 13.29 12.01
CA ARG A 116 -40.76 14.52 11.96
C ARG A 116 -41.80 14.59 13.08
N GLN A 117 -42.21 13.44 13.61
CA GLN A 117 -43.12 13.38 14.76
C GLN A 117 -42.42 13.70 16.10
N ARG A 118 -41.08 13.66 16.12
CA ARG A 118 -40.24 13.87 17.32
C ARG A 118 -39.63 15.27 17.38
N TYR A 119 -39.50 15.94 16.24
CA TYR A 119 -38.79 17.21 16.11
C TYR A 119 -39.68 18.33 15.56
N ALA A 120 -39.20 19.57 15.69
CA ALA A 120 -39.92 20.75 15.21
C ALA A 120 -40.14 20.73 13.68
N PRO A 121 -41.15 21.46 13.17
CA PRO A 121 -41.36 21.58 11.72
C PRO A 121 -40.08 22.02 10.99
N GLY A 122 -39.74 21.31 9.91
CA GLY A 122 -38.52 21.54 9.14
C GLY A 122 -37.26 20.84 9.67
N VAL A 123 -37.35 20.10 10.79
CA VAL A 123 -36.23 19.33 11.35
C VAL A 123 -36.52 17.83 11.21
N GLU A 124 -35.62 17.11 10.52
CA GLU A 124 -35.69 15.67 10.38
C GLU A 124 -34.30 15.02 10.47
N PHE A 125 -34.26 13.80 10.99
CA PHE A 125 -33.05 13.00 11.15
C PHE A 125 -33.28 11.58 10.65
N HIS A 126 -32.19 10.95 10.22
CA HIS A 126 -32.17 9.53 9.90
C HIS A 126 -31.14 8.85 10.81
N ILE A 127 -31.55 7.76 11.45
CA ILE A 127 -30.66 6.92 12.24
C ILE A 127 -30.79 5.51 11.69
N ALA A 128 -29.73 5.03 11.05
CA ALA A 128 -29.66 3.66 10.56
C ALA A 128 -29.18 2.72 11.67
N ARG A 129 -29.52 1.43 11.51
CA ARG A 129 -29.00 0.30 12.26
C ARG A 129 -28.39 -0.68 11.26
N ILE A 130 -27.23 -1.20 11.61
CA ILE A 130 -26.59 -2.31 10.91
C ILE A 130 -26.46 -3.49 11.87
N ASP A 131 -26.87 -4.68 11.41
CA ASP A 131 -26.62 -5.97 12.05
C ASP A 131 -25.79 -6.80 11.08
N MET A 132 -24.53 -7.09 11.41
CA MET A 132 -23.59 -7.72 10.49
C MET A 132 -22.53 -8.56 11.21
N ILE A 133 -22.03 -9.57 10.51
CA ILE A 133 -20.80 -10.27 10.90
C ILE A 133 -19.61 -9.36 10.66
N ALA A 134 -18.61 -9.44 11.53
CA ALA A 134 -17.46 -8.55 11.48
C ALA A 134 -16.51 -8.81 10.28
N ASN A 135 -16.51 -10.03 9.75
CA ASN A 135 -15.86 -10.40 8.49
C ASN A 135 -16.76 -10.04 7.27
N THR A 136 -17.13 -8.75 7.16
CA THR A 136 -17.97 -8.22 6.05
C THR A 136 -17.19 -7.19 5.23
N GLY A 137 -17.26 -7.28 3.91
CA GLY A 137 -16.53 -6.40 2.99
C GLY A 137 -15.02 -6.51 3.20
N THR A 138 -14.33 -5.37 3.15
CA THR A 138 -12.90 -5.27 3.49
C THR A 138 -12.76 -5.05 5.00
N TYR A 139 -12.04 -5.95 5.67
CA TYR A 139 -11.88 -5.93 7.13
C TYR A 139 -10.43 -6.18 7.53
N VAL A 140 -10.14 -5.87 8.80
CA VAL A 140 -8.85 -6.16 9.42
C VAL A 140 -9.00 -7.20 10.51
N ASP A 141 -8.14 -8.21 10.49
CA ASP A 141 -7.97 -9.16 11.59
C ASP A 141 -6.80 -8.75 12.48
N THR A 142 -7.09 -8.66 13.77
CA THR A 142 -6.12 -8.41 14.84
C THR A 142 -5.67 -9.72 15.48
N PRO A 143 -4.59 -9.72 16.28
CA PRO A 143 -4.11 -10.94 16.93
C PRO A 143 -5.17 -11.74 17.68
N SER A 144 -6.14 -11.06 18.32
CA SER A 144 -7.21 -11.75 19.06
C SER A 144 -8.16 -12.57 18.19
N HIS A 145 -8.22 -12.31 16.87
CA HIS A 145 -8.98 -13.13 15.93
C HIS A 145 -8.54 -14.60 15.97
N ARG A 146 -7.24 -14.85 16.20
CA ARG A 146 -6.68 -16.19 16.33
C ARG A 146 -6.34 -16.59 17.75
N PHE A 147 -5.88 -15.65 18.58
CA PHE A 147 -5.33 -15.90 19.91
C PHE A 147 -6.12 -15.13 20.98
N ALA A 148 -7.02 -15.79 21.70
CA ALA A 148 -8.01 -15.13 22.57
C ALA A 148 -7.44 -14.14 23.62
N ALA A 149 -6.20 -14.31 24.07
CA ALA A 149 -5.54 -13.42 25.04
C ALA A 149 -4.71 -12.29 24.39
N ALA A 150 -4.61 -12.27 23.07
CA ALA A 150 -3.85 -11.28 22.32
C ALA A 150 -4.66 -9.98 22.11
N PRO A 151 -4.02 -8.87 21.71
CA PRO A 151 -4.70 -7.60 21.49
C PRO A 151 -5.84 -7.70 20.47
N ASP A 152 -6.99 -7.13 20.83
CA ASP A 152 -8.17 -6.97 19.98
C ASP A 152 -8.13 -5.61 19.24
N LEU A 153 -9.21 -5.22 18.55
CA LEU A 153 -9.29 -3.93 17.84
C LEU A 153 -9.07 -2.71 18.74
N ALA A 154 -9.34 -2.81 20.04
CA ALA A 154 -9.12 -1.73 21.00
C ALA A 154 -7.70 -1.73 21.59
N GLY A 155 -6.99 -2.86 21.50
CA GLY A 155 -5.66 -3.09 22.04
C GLY A 155 -4.51 -3.02 21.02
N VAL A 156 -4.76 -3.21 19.72
CA VAL A 156 -3.73 -3.02 18.68
C VAL A 156 -3.37 -1.52 18.56
N PRO A 157 -2.08 -1.15 18.58
CA PRO A 157 -1.67 0.25 18.48
C PRO A 157 -1.89 0.80 17.06
N LEU A 158 -2.22 2.09 16.97
CA LEU A 158 -2.56 2.75 15.69
C LEU A 158 -1.41 2.78 14.69
N ASP A 159 -0.17 2.76 15.15
CA ASP A 159 1.02 2.71 14.28
C ASP A 159 1.16 1.39 13.50
N ARG A 160 0.32 0.38 13.80
CA ARG A 160 0.16 -0.86 13.03
C ARG A 160 -1.00 -0.85 12.06
N LEU A 161 -1.83 0.20 12.06
CA LEU A 161 -3.11 0.22 11.33
C LEU A 161 -3.29 1.49 10.49
N ALA A 162 -2.58 2.57 10.80
CA ALA A 162 -2.76 3.87 10.16
C ALA A 162 -1.44 4.46 9.74
N ASP A 163 -1.47 5.15 8.59
CA ASP A 163 -0.35 5.88 8.03
C ASP A 163 0.94 5.01 7.97
N LEU A 164 0.82 3.80 7.44
CA LEU A 164 1.97 2.91 7.25
C LEU A 164 2.67 3.20 5.93
N PRO A 165 4.03 3.21 5.86
CA PRO A 165 4.70 3.12 4.58
C PRO A 165 4.31 1.79 3.92
N ALA A 166 3.96 1.81 2.65
CA ALA A 166 3.39 0.64 2.00
C ALA A 166 4.06 0.31 0.68
N LEU A 167 3.95 -0.97 0.30
CA LEU A 167 4.31 -1.47 -1.01
C LEU A 167 3.23 -2.40 -1.54
N VAL A 168 3.17 -2.53 -2.86
CA VAL A 168 2.33 -3.52 -3.52
C VAL A 168 3.21 -4.58 -4.17
N VAL A 169 2.98 -5.83 -3.80
CA VAL A 169 3.53 -7.00 -4.49
C VAL A 169 2.58 -7.34 -5.63
N ARG A 170 3.06 -7.25 -6.87
CA ARG A 170 2.29 -7.61 -8.06
C ARG A 170 2.45 -9.11 -8.29
N VAL A 171 1.41 -9.88 -7.93
CA VAL A 171 1.40 -11.32 -8.11
C VAL A 171 1.12 -11.62 -9.60
N PRO A 172 1.94 -12.45 -10.28
CA PRO A 172 1.72 -12.77 -11.67
C PRO A 172 0.38 -13.49 -11.89
N ALA A 173 -0.31 -13.17 -12.98
CA ALA A 173 -1.58 -13.81 -13.33
C ALA A 173 -1.44 -15.35 -13.38
N GLY A 174 -2.44 -16.06 -12.84
CA GLY A 174 -2.43 -17.51 -12.71
C GLY A 174 -1.60 -18.05 -11.53
N THR A 175 -0.91 -17.19 -10.79
CA THR A 175 -0.22 -17.59 -9.56
C THR A 175 -1.21 -17.63 -8.41
N ARG A 176 -1.47 -18.84 -7.90
CA ARG A 176 -2.35 -19.02 -6.75
C ARG A 176 -1.61 -18.91 -5.42
N ALA A 177 -0.48 -19.59 -5.29
CA ALA A 177 0.27 -19.65 -4.05
C ALA A 177 1.36 -18.56 -4.04
N VAL A 178 1.17 -17.52 -3.22
CA VAL A 178 2.17 -16.48 -3.00
C VAL A 178 3.19 -16.99 -1.98
N ASP A 179 4.37 -17.39 -2.44
CA ASP A 179 5.42 -17.96 -1.61
C ASP A 179 6.53 -16.95 -1.25
N ARG A 180 7.51 -17.42 -0.49
CA ARG A 180 8.68 -16.63 -0.11
C ARG A 180 9.45 -16.08 -1.31
N LEU A 181 9.58 -16.83 -2.41
CA LEU A 181 10.40 -16.41 -3.56
C LEU A 181 9.80 -15.19 -4.26
N LEU A 182 8.47 -15.09 -4.29
CA LEU A 182 7.78 -13.91 -4.80
C LEU A 182 7.96 -12.68 -3.90
N LEU A 183 8.23 -12.87 -2.61
CA LEU A 183 8.33 -11.81 -1.62
C LEU A 183 9.79 -11.37 -1.36
N ALA A 184 10.75 -12.28 -1.51
CA ALA A 184 12.17 -12.06 -1.22
C ALA A 184 12.81 -10.80 -1.86
N PRO A 185 12.41 -10.35 -3.06
CA PRO A 185 12.96 -9.13 -3.65
C PRO A 185 12.52 -7.82 -2.97
N TYR A 186 11.49 -7.84 -2.12
CA TYR A 186 10.86 -6.64 -1.56
C TYR A 186 11.46 -6.26 -0.20
N GLN A 187 11.57 -4.94 0.04
CA GLN A 187 11.96 -4.39 1.35
C GLN A 187 10.70 -4.20 2.20
N VAL A 188 10.38 -5.16 3.06
CA VAL A 188 9.10 -5.21 3.79
C VAL A 188 9.15 -4.69 5.23
N ALA A 189 10.35 -4.56 5.81
CA ALA A 189 10.54 -4.15 7.20
C ALA A 189 9.80 -2.84 7.54
N GLY A 190 8.91 -2.88 8.53
CA GLY A 190 8.12 -1.74 8.99
C GLY A 190 7.04 -1.28 8.02
N ARG A 191 6.71 -2.05 6.98
CA ARG A 191 5.76 -1.65 5.93
C ARG A 191 4.47 -2.46 5.93
N ALA A 192 3.41 -1.86 5.41
CA ALA A 192 2.25 -2.61 4.93
C ALA A 192 2.60 -3.28 3.59
N VAL A 193 2.47 -4.60 3.53
CA VAL A 193 2.72 -5.42 2.34
C VAL A 193 1.38 -5.82 1.74
N LEU A 194 1.01 -5.22 0.61
CA LEU A 194 -0.27 -5.47 -0.04
C LEU A 194 -0.05 -6.41 -1.23
N LEU A 195 -0.66 -7.60 -1.18
CA LEU A 195 -0.60 -8.62 -2.22
C LEU A 195 -1.70 -8.33 -3.24
N HIS A 196 -1.31 -7.89 -4.44
CA HIS A 196 -2.23 -7.65 -5.55
C HIS A 196 -2.24 -8.83 -6.50
N THR A 197 -3.28 -9.62 -6.40
CA THR A 197 -3.55 -10.84 -7.17
C THR A 197 -4.53 -10.58 -8.31
N GLY A 198 -5.30 -9.49 -8.24
CA GLY A 198 -6.38 -9.16 -9.17
C GLY A 198 -7.66 -9.94 -8.92
N TRP A 199 -7.75 -10.67 -7.79
CA TRP A 199 -8.89 -11.49 -7.43
C TRP A 199 -10.13 -10.67 -7.02
N ASP A 200 -9.93 -9.40 -6.65
CA ASP A 200 -10.99 -8.45 -6.33
C ASP A 200 -11.99 -8.26 -7.48
N ALA A 201 -11.56 -8.52 -8.72
CA ALA A 201 -12.43 -8.53 -9.90
C ALA A 201 -13.59 -9.54 -9.81
N HIS A 202 -13.48 -10.57 -8.95
CA HIS A 202 -14.50 -11.59 -8.78
C HIS A 202 -15.45 -11.31 -7.60
N PHE A 203 -15.20 -10.28 -6.78
CA PHE A 203 -15.99 -10.01 -5.58
C PHE A 203 -17.50 -9.95 -5.86
N GLY A 204 -18.30 -10.59 -5.01
CA GLY A 204 -19.76 -10.67 -5.16
C GLY A 204 -20.24 -11.70 -6.19
N THR A 205 -19.35 -12.51 -6.77
CA THR A 205 -19.68 -13.64 -7.65
C THR A 205 -19.26 -14.96 -7.03
N ASP A 206 -19.85 -16.08 -7.49
CA ASP A 206 -19.45 -17.43 -7.06
C ASP A 206 -17.97 -17.73 -7.32
N ALA A 207 -17.39 -17.10 -8.35
CA ALA A 207 -15.97 -17.22 -8.67
C ALA A 207 -15.06 -16.68 -7.56
N TYR A 208 -15.53 -15.73 -6.74
CA TYR A 208 -14.71 -15.17 -5.66
C TYR A 208 -14.31 -16.23 -4.62
N ALA A 209 -15.22 -17.17 -4.36
CA ALA A 209 -15.02 -18.27 -3.41
C ALA A 209 -14.54 -19.56 -4.08
N ALA A 210 -14.16 -19.49 -5.35
CA ALA A 210 -13.74 -20.66 -6.09
C ALA A 210 -12.36 -21.17 -5.61
N PRO A 211 -12.07 -22.49 -5.80
CA PRO A 211 -10.83 -23.11 -5.34
C PRO A 211 -9.54 -22.49 -5.89
N ASP A 212 -9.61 -21.74 -6.97
CA ASP A 212 -8.50 -21.06 -7.63
C ASP A 212 -8.11 -19.72 -6.99
N ALA A 213 -8.83 -19.28 -5.95
CA ALA A 213 -8.50 -18.06 -5.23
C ALA A 213 -7.04 -18.05 -4.74
N PRO A 214 -6.27 -16.98 -5.04
CA PRO A 214 -4.90 -16.82 -4.58
C PRO A 214 -4.82 -16.66 -3.06
N TYR A 215 -3.71 -17.10 -2.47
CA TYR A 215 -3.46 -17.08 -1.03
C TYR A 215 -1.96 -16.93 -0.74
N LEU A 216 -1.62 -16.58 0.51
CA LEU A 216 -0.26 -16.53 1.02
C LEU A 216 0.12 -17.89 1.64
N THR A 217 1.23 -18.48 1.21
CA THR A 217 1.69 -19.75 1.80
C THR A 217 2.25 -19.55 3.20
N GLY A 218 2.30 -20.62 3.99
CA GLY A 218 2.94 -20.58 5.32
C GLY A 218 4.43 -20.18 5.28
N ASP A 219 5.17 -20.57 4.24
CA ASP A 219 6.56 -20.13 4.03
C ASP A 219 6.64 -18.63 3.69
N GLY A 220 5.73 -18.13 2.86
CA GLY A 220 5.62 -16.70 2.57
C GLY A 220 5.28 -15.88 3.81
N ALA A 221 4.33 -16.34 4.62
CA ALA A 221 3.94 -15.70 5.88
C ALA A 221 5.09 -15.68 6.89
N SER A 222 5.79 -16.81 7.07
CA SER A 222 6.95 -16.91 7.96
C SER A 222 8.06 -15.95 7.53
N TRP A 223 8.32 -15.85 6.23
CA TRP A 223 9.29 -14.88 5.71
C TRP A 223 8.88 -13.42 5.98
N LEU A 224 7.60 -13.06 5.85
CA LEU A 224 7.12 -11.71 6.16
C LEU A 224 7.27 -11.36 7.64
N VAL A 225 7.05 -12.34 8.53
CA VAL A 225 7.32 -12.21 9.96
C VAL A 225 8.81 -11.92 10.19
N ASP A 226 9.68 -12.78 9.67
CA ASP A 226 11.13 -12.68 9.87
C ASP A 226 11.70 -11.39 9.26
N ALA A 227 11.17 -10.95 8.13
CA ALA A 227 11.58 -9.72 7.44
C ALA A 227 10.92 -8.46 8.03
N GLY A 228 10.05 -8.60 9.05
CA GLY A 228 9.54 -7.49 9.86
C GLY A 228 8.41 -6.68 9.22
N ALA A 229 7.52 -7.30 8.44
CA ALA A 229 6.33 -6.62 7.93
C ALA A 229 5.50 -6.02 9.09
N ALA A 230 4.92 -4.84 8.88
CA ALA A 230 4.10 -4.18 9.90
C ALA A 230 2.62 -4.60 9.82
N LEU A 231 2.14 -4.86 8.60
CA LEU A 231 0.79 -5.28 8.26
C LEU A 231 0.85 -6.04 6.93
N VAL A 232 -0.03 -7.02 6.74
CA VAL A 232 -0.16 -7.75 5.46
C VAL A 232 -1.58 -7.61 4.95
N GLY A 233 -1.76 -7.30 3.67
CA GLY A 233 -3.07 -7.22 3.05
C GLY A 233 -3.14 -8.05 1.77
N ILE A 234 -4.32 -8.54 1.41
CA ILE A 234 -4.56 -9.30 0.17
C ILE A 234 -5.90 -8.91 -0.45
N ASP A 235 -5.98 -8.90 -1.78
CA ASP A 235 -7.20 -8.64 -2.57
C ASP A 235 -8.00 -9.92 -2.90
N SER A 236 -7.81 -10.97 -2.09
CA SER A 236 -8.47 -12.28 -2.24
C SER A 236 -9.47 -12.52 -1.11
N ILE A 237 -10.25 -13.59 -1.25
CA ILE A 237 -11.30 -14.00 -0.32
C ILE A 237 -10.77 -14.41 1.06
N ASN A 238 -9.51 -14.83 1.14
CA ASN A 238 -8.82 -15.11 2.39
C ASN A 238 -7.30 -15.08 2.16
N ILE A 239 -6.50 -14.81 3.19
CA ILE A 239 -5.05 -14.87 3.13
C ILE A 239 -4.53 -16.30 3.13
N ASP A 240 -5.30 -17.27 3.61
CA ASP A 240 -4.97 -18.70 3.61
C ASP A 240 -5.73 -19.48 2.53
N ASP A 241 -5.22 -20.69 2.24
CA ASP A 241 -5.89 -21.63 1.35
C ASP A 241 -7.19 -22.15 1.98
N MET A 242 -8.32 -21.84 1.36
CA MET A 242 -9.65 -22.30 1.79
C MET A 242 -10.11 -23.61 1.13
N THR A 243 -9.29 -24.22 0.28
CA THR A 243 -9.67 -25.46 -0.40
C THR A 243 -9.74 -26.64 0.58
N PRO A 244 -10.51 -27.70 0.24
CA PRO A 244 -10.50 -28.93 1.03
C PRO A 244 -9.11 -29.55 1.20
N ALA A 245 -8.21 -29.34 0.24
CA ALA A 245 -6.83 -29.85 0.28
C ALA A 245 -5.99 -29.22 1.41
N ALA A 246 -6.34 -27.99 1.83
CA ALA A 246 -5.71 -27.34 2.96
C ALA A 246 -6.13 -27.94 4.32
N ALA A 247 -7.12 -28.84 4.35
CA ALA A 247 -7.60 -29.53 5.56
C ALA A 247 -7.95 -28.59 6.73
N GLY A 248 -8.35 -27.34 6.43
CA GLY A 248 -8.64 -26.32 7.44
C GLY A 248 -7.41 -25.69 8.09
N GLU A 249 -6.20 -25.97 7.62
CA GLU A 249 -4.99 -25.29 8.06
C GLU A 249 -5.03 -23.81 7.68
N ARG A 250 -4.55 -22.95 8.59
CA ARG A 250 -4.48 -21.50 8.42
C ARG A 250 -3.10 -20.95 8.81
N PRO A 251 -2.03 -21.39 8.11
CA PRO A 251 -0.66 -21.06 8.49
C PRO A 251 -0.35 -19.57 8.39
N ALA A 252 -0.91 -18.84 7.42
CA ALA A 252 -0.68 -17.40 7.27
C ALA A 252 -1.31 -16.61 8.43
N HIS A 253 -2.59 -16.86 8.74
CA HIS A 253 -3.22 -16.29 9.92
C HIS A 253 -2.43 -16.61 11.19
N THR A 254 -2.04 -17.88 11.36
CA THR A 254 -1.35 -18.33 12.57
C THR A 254 0.00 -17.63 12.74
N ALA A 255 0.83 -17.58 11.69
CA ALA A 255 2.16 -16.99 11.76
C ALA A 255 2.11 -15.45 11.95
N LEU A 256 1.31 -14.75 11.14
CA LEU A 256 1.24 -13.28 11.16
C LEU A 256 0.64 -12.77 12.47
N LEU A 257 -0.50 -13.33 12.88
CA LEU A 257 -1.19 -12.88 14.09
C LEU A 257 -0.42 -13.25 15.37
N ALA A 258 0.33 -14.35 15.38
CA ALA A 258 1.21 -14.69 16.51
C ALA A 258 2.35 -13.68 16.66
N ALA A 259 2.85 -13.15 15.53
CA ALA A 259 3.85 -12.10 15.50
C ALA A 259 3.28 -10.68 15.75
N GLY A 260 1.97 -10.56 15.98
CA GLY A 260 1.31 -9.26 16.19
C GLY A 260 1.14 -8.44 14.92
N ILE A 261 1.19 -9.05 13.73
CA ILE A 261 1.04 -8.41 12.42
C ILE A 261 -0.43 -8.49 12.00
N PRO A 262 -1.17 -7.37 11.91
CA PRO A 262 -2.56 -7.38 11.45
C PRO A 262 -2.68 -7.80 9.99
N ILE A 263 -3.83 -8.37 9.64
CA ILE A 263 -4.15 -8.87 8.29
C ILE A 263 -5.33 -8.07 7.74
N VAL A 264 -5.26 -7.63 6.48
CA VAL A 264 -6.40 -6.99 5.80
C VAL A 264 -6.82 -7.82 4.60
N GLU A 265 -8.03 -8.36 4.64
CA GLU A 265 -8.56 -9.22 3.59
C GLU A 265 -9.57 -8.48 2.71
N HIS A 266 -9.85 -9.03 1.53
CA HIS A 266 -10.79 -8.46 0.57
C HIS A 266 -10.46 -7.01 0.17
N LEU A 267 -9.17 -6.68 0.04
CA LEU A 267 -8.80 -5.38 -0.54
C LEU A 267 -9.27 -5.31 -2.01
N THR A 268 -9.53 -4.10 -2.49
CA THR A 268 -9.78 -3.84 -3.91
C THR A 268 -8.98 -2.64 -4.39
N GLY A 269 -8.90 -2.41 -5.70
CA GLY A 269 -8.33 -1.19 -6.25
C GLY A 269 -6.81 -1.07 -6.11
N LEU A 270 -6.12 -2.12 -5.65
CA LEU A 270 -4.67 -2.16 -5.53
C LEU A 270 -3.96 -1.92 -6.87
N GLY A 271 -4.61 -2.21 -8.00
CA GLY A 271 -4.12 -1.91 -9.35
C GLY A 271 -3.89 -0.42 -9.61
N ALA A 272 -4.56 0.47 -8.89
CA ALA A 272 -4.41 1.93 -9.03
C ALA A 272 -3.21 2.52 -8.27
N LEU A 273 -2.50 1.70 -7.48
CA LEU A 273 -1.39 2.13 -6.64
C LEU A 273 -0.03 2.03 -7.37
N PRO A 274 0.93 2.93 -7.08
CA PRO A 274 2.32 2.68 -7.46
C PRO A 274 2.89 1.50 -6.66
N PRO A 275 3.98 0.84 -7.13
CA PRO A 275 4.59 -0.28 -6.39
C PRO A 275 5.08 0.09 -4.98
N THR A 276 5.50 1.34 -4.77
CA THR A 276 5.98 1.88 -3.49
C THR A 276 5.73 3.40 -3.44
N GLY A 277 6.00 4.03 -2.30
CA GLY A 277 5.96 5.50 -2.17
C GLY A 277 4.58 6.06 -1.83
N PHE A 278 3.74 5.25 -1.19
CA PHE A 278 2.42 5.66 -0.71
C PHE A 278 2.25 5.27 0.77
N ARG A 279 1.24 5.87 1.42
CA ARG A 279 0.86 5.56 2.81
C ARG A 279 -0.44 4.78 2.83
N PHE A 280 -0.53 3.74 3.65
CA PHE A 280 -1.70 2.88 3.77
C PHE A 280 -2.34 3.03 5.15
N THR A 281 -3.68 3.00 5.20
CA THR A 281 -4.46 3.00 6.43
C THR A 281 -5.59 2.01 6.31
N ALA A 282 -5.78 1.19 7.35
CA ALA A 282 -6.87 0.23 7.55
C ALA A 282 -7.27 0.21 9.03
N ALA A 283 -7.52 1.39 9.60
CA ALA A 283 -7.92 1.52 11.00
C ALA A 283 -9.42 1.17 11.16
N PRO A 284 -9.78 0.21 12.03
CA PRO A 284 -11.15 -0.14 12.34
C PRO A 284 -11.73 0.80 13.42
N PRO A 285 -13.06 0.82 13.60
CA PRO A 285 -13.66 1.32 14.83
C PRO A 285 -13.05 0.64 16.06
N ARG A 286 -12.82 1.42 17.12
CA ARG A 286 -12.21 0.95 18.36
C ARG A 286 -13.21 0.19 19.22
N VAL A 287 -13.50 -1.06 18.87
CA VAL A 287 -14.49 -1.92 19.55
C VAL A 287 -13.79 -2.94 20.44
N ALA A 288 -14.15 -2.98 21.72
CA ALA A 288 -13.58 -3.94 22.67
C ALA A 288 -14.21 -5.33 22.52
N GLY A 289 -13.40 -6.38 22.70
CA GLY A 289 -13.81 -7.78 22.65
C GLY A 289 -14.00 -8.34 21.25
N MET A 290 -13.63 -7.60 20.20
CA MET A 290 -13.74 -8.04 18.81
C MET A 290 -12.36 -8.13 18.17
N GLY A 291 -12.06 -9.26 17.54
CA GLY A 291 -10.78 -9.49 16.87
C GLY A 291 -10.74 -9.07 15.40
N THR A 292 -11.90 -8.79 14.81
CA THR A 292 -12.04 -8.40 13.42
C THR A 292 -13.18 -7.42 13.28
N PHE A 293 -13.10 -6.49 12.33
CA PHE A 293 -14.19 -5.60 11.95
C PHE A 293 -13.91 -4.94 10.59
N PRO A 294 -14.95 -4.50 9.86
CA PRO A 294 -14.75 -3.81 8.60
C PRO A 294 -13.97 -2.50 8.78
N VAL A 295 -13.17 -2.19 7.77
CA VAL A 295 -12.36 -0.97 7.68
C VAL A 295 -12.73 -0.21 6.43
N ARG A 296 -12.49 1.10 6.46
CA ARG A 296 -12.35 1.87 5.23
C ARG A 296 -10.87 1.97 4.92
N ALA A 297 -10.33 0.94 4.27
CA ALA A 297 -8.94 0.90 3.84
C ALA A 297 -8.70 1.89 2.70
N PHE A 298 -7.66 2.70 2.81
CA PHE A 298 -7.29 3.63 1.74
C PHE A 298 -5.78 3.84 1.66
N ALA A 299 -5.33 4.28 0.49
CA ALA A 299 -3.98 4.74 0.28
C ALA A 299 -3.93 6.25 0.00
N VAL A 300 -2.86 6.88 0.48
CA VAL A 300 -2.48 8.24 0.15
C VAL A 300 -1.33 8.17 -0.84
N VAL A 301 -1.57 8.65 -2.05
CA VAL A 301 -0.58 8.72 -3.12
C VAL A 301 -0.33 10.19 -3.43
N ASP A 302 0.93 10.61 -3.44
CA ASP A 302 1.30 11.93 -3.91
C ASP A 302 1.11 11.98 -5.43
N ALA A 303 0.26 12.87 -5.94
CA ALA A 303 0.08 12.99 -7.38
C ALA A 303 1.36 13.52 -8.01
N ARG A 304 2.06 12.65 -8.73
CA ARG A 304 2.98 13.10 -9.78
C ARG A 304 2.11 13.63 -10.94
N PRO A 305 2.41 14.80 -11.53
CA PRO A 305 1.61 15.33 -12.64
C PRO A 305 1.51 14.31 -13.79
N PRO A 306 0.36 14.21 -14.47
CA PRO A 306 0.15 13.22 -15.52
C PRO A 306 1.16 13.42 -16.65
N SER A 307 1.83 12.33 -17.05
CA SER A 307 2.62 12.28 -18.29
C SER A 307 1.66 12.47 -19.46
N THR A 308 1.81 13.56 -20.22
CA THR A 308 1.07 13.76 -21.47
C THR A 308 1.45 12.66 -22.46
N SER A 309 0.57 11.69 -22.66
CA SER A 309 0.63 10.75 -23.78
C SER A 309 0.42 11.54 -25.08
N VAL A 310 1.42 11.52 -25.96
CA VAL A 310 1.23 11.92 -27.35
C VAL A 310 0.95 10.63 -28.13
N ASP A 311 -0.30 10.48 -28.58
CA ASP A 311 -0.66 9.54 -29.64
C ASP A 311 0.25 9.79 -30.86
N ARG A 312 0.86 8.72 -31.37
CA ARG A 312 1.31 8.60 -32.75
C ARG A 312 0.99 7.20 -33.26
#